data_AF-A0A535GZ73-F1
#
_entry.id   AF-A0A535GZ73-F1
#
_cell.length_a   1.000
_cell.length_b   1.000
_cell.length_c   1.000
_cell.angle_alpha   90.00
_cell.angle_beta   90.00
_cell.angle_gamma   90.00
#
_symmetry.space_group_name_H-M   'P 1'
#
loop_
_entity.id
_entity.type
_entity.pdbx_description
1 polymer ?
#
loop_
_entity_poly.entity_id
_entity_poly.type
_entity_poly.pdbx_seq_one_letter_code
_entity_poly.pdbx_strand_id
1 'polypeptide(L)'
;MIATLFAIGGIVIATATLSTPAPEPGYLRGSVGVYAFAWATIGLRIAQRHPRNAVGWLMLAAGVGFGIIAVTQEFVIAALLGPSPLHNAEVTVRFVRISGFLTSLAAGLTVLVFPDGHLPSRRWVVVGALVVGLNLLGAAIAATAPLPPLAGRANPFLDAERAYFAVLLYPLARYGGPLALVACGGALLARVRRANDTEREQLKWVVAGGGIALITNLVANALPAIEVLQIIQLVTLLAIPLSIGIAMAYYHLYDIDTILNRTLVYVILTAFLAGLTAALLGTIQRVFIAITGQSSDAAIVITTVILVALLGSVRDAVQGFIDRRFKGAATGLTGLRTFAANVRQYAGLSDAQRLLMRLLSESVTGLGAAGGAAEVAVTDRPMSIRTVGEWDGDSRVTTTIKAGNGMTAWIRLGPRSNGEAYSKQQIAQLRDAADAVAEVLAEQPSGA
;
A
#
# COMPACT_ATOMS: atom_id res chain seq x y z
N MET A 1 -18.37 2.61 1.33
CA MET A 1 -19.43 1.96 2.12
C MET A 1 -19.68 0.53 1.65
N ILE A 2 -20.12 0.30 0.40
CA ILE A 2 -20.44 -1.04 -0.13
C ILE A 2 -19.24 -2.02 -0.04
N ALA A 3 -18.05 -1.64 -0.50
CA ALA A 3 -16.86 -2.50 -0.43
C ALA A 3 -16.43 -2.82 1.02
N THR A 4 -16.55 -1.85 1.92
CA THR A 4 -16.26 -2.01 3.36
C THR A 4 -17.27 -2.94 4.02
N LEU A 5 -18.56 -2.84 3.66
CA LEU A 5 -19.61 -3.73 4.14
C LEU A 5 -19.41 -5.17 3.62
N PHE A 6 -18.99 -5.36 2.37
CA PHE A 6 -18.63 -6.69 1.86
C PHE A 6 -17.38 -7.26 2.53
N ALA A 7 -16.36 -6.43 2.79
CA ALA A 7 -15.15 -6.86 3.51
C ALA A 7 -15.47 -7.24 4.97
N ILE A 8 -16.23 -6.41 5.70
CA ILE A 8 -16.68 -6.69 7.06
C ILE A 8 -17.60 -7.92 7.06
N GLY A 9 -18.56 -8.00 6.13
CA GLY A 9 -19.44 -9.16 5.98
C GLY A 9 -18.67 -10.45 5.73
N GLY A 10 -17.68 -10.44 4.85
CA GLY A 10 -16.80 -11.58 4.60
C GLY A 10 -15.98 -12.00 5.82
N ILE A 11 -15.45 -11.04 6.58
CA ILE A 11 -14.71 -11.31 7.83
C ILE A 11 -15.67 -11.86 8.91
N VAL A 12 -16.86 -11.28 9.06
CA VAL A 12 -17.87 -11.72 10.03
C VAL A 12 -18.33 -13.15 9.72
N ILE A 13 -18.61 -13.46 8.45
CA ILE A 13 -18.97 -14.82 8.02
C ILE A 13 -17.80 -15.78 8.24
N ALA A 14 -16.57 -15.39 7.91
CA ALA A 14 -15.38 -16.20 8.17
C ALA A 14 -15.20 -16.49 9.68
N THR A 15 -15.46 -15.50 10.55
CA THR A 15 -15.41 -15.68 12.00
C THR A 15 -16.57 -16.54 12.52
N ALA A 16 -17.78 -16.37 11.99
CA ALA A 16 -18.95 -17.15 12.38
C ALA A 16 -18.85 -18.63 11.93
N THR A 17 -18.04 -18.90 10.91
CA THR A 17 -17.82 -20.23 10.33
C THR A 17 -16.49 -20.85 10.74
N LEU A 18 -15.78 -20.29 11.74
CA LEU A 18 -14.51 -20.82 12.25
C LEU A 18 -14.59 -22.29 12.71
N SER A 19 -15.77 -22.72 13.19
CA SER A 19 -16.03 -24.10 13.60
C SER A 19 -16.26 -25.07 12.43
N THR A 20 -16.46 -24.57 11.21
CA THR A 20 -16.61 -25.42 10.02
C THR A 20 -15.24 -25.81 9.48
N PRO A 21 -14.99 -27.12 9.20
CA PRO A 21 -13.71 -27.57 8.66
C PRO A 21 -13.27 -26.78 7.42
N ALA A 22 -11.97 -26.54 7.29
CA ALA A 22 -11.45 -25.93 6.08
C ALA A 22 -11.65 -26.87 4.87
N PRO A 23 -12.00 -26.36 3.68
CA PRO A 23 -12.24 -27.18 2.50
C PRO A 23 -10.97 -27.88 1.99
N GLU A 24 -9.79 -27.35 2.33
CA GLU A 24 -8.49 -27.94 2.00
C GLU A 24 -7.43 -27.57 3.06
N PRO A 25 -6.39 -28.40 3.23
CA PRO A 25 -5.23 -28.05 4.06
C PRO A 25 -4.65 -26.70 3.62
N GLY A 26 -4.38 -25.81 4.57
CA GLY A 26 -3.79 -24.49 4.33
C GLY A 26 -4.78 -23.37 4.05
N TYR A 27 -6.05 -23.67 3.80
CA TYR A 27 -7.04 -22.65 3.50
C TYR A 27 -7.20 -21.68 4.67
N LEU A 28 -6.85 -20.41 4.42
CA LEU A 28 -6.95 -19.34 5.40
C LEU A 28 -8.32 -18.64 5.30
N ARG A 29 -9.21 -18.94 6.25
CA ARG A 29 -10.53 -18.29 6.40
C ARG A 29 -10.39 -16.77 6.41
N GLY A 30 -11.25 -16.07 5.66
CA GLY A 30 -11.30 -14.61 5.66
C GLY A 30 -10.13 -13.90 4.96
N SER A 31 -9.13 -14.62 4.43
CA SER A 31 -7.99 -14.05 3.69
C SER A 31 -8.41 -13.14 2.54
N VAL A 32 -9.43 -13.54 1.78
CA VAL A 32 -9.97 -12.76 0.67
C VAL A 32 -10.60 -11.44 1.14
N GLY A 33 -11.19 -11.43 2.34
CA GLY A 33 -11.73 -10.23 2.97
C GLY A 33 -10.64 -9.19 3.28
N VAL A 34 -9.42 -9.65 3.60
CA VAL A 34 -8.26 -8.76 3.80
C VAL A 34 -7.87 -8.07 2.49
N TYR A 35 -7.87 -8.77 1.35
CA TYR A 35 -7.65 -8.14 0.04
C TYR A 35 -8.73 -7.11 -0.26
N ALA A 36 -9.99 -7.46 -0.04
CA ALA A 36 -11.13 -6.57 -0.26
C ALA A 36 -10.94 -5.27 0.51
N PHE A 37 -10.55 -5.37 1.79
CA PHE A 37 -10.30 -4.21 2.63
C PHE A 37 -9.12 -3.38 2.14
N ALA A 38 -7.97 -3.99 1.85
CA ALA A 38 -6.77 -3.28 1.41
C ALA A 38 -7.00 -2.53 0.09
N TRP A 39 -7.57 -3.20 -0.92
CA TRP A 39 -7.88 -2.60 -2.22
C TRP A 39 -8.94 -1.50 -2.10
N ALA A 40 -10.02 -1.74 -1.36
CA ALA A 40 -11.10 -0.77 -1.23
C ALA A 40 -10.70 0.47 -0.43
N THR A 41 -9.94 0.32 0.65
CA THR A 41 -9.54 1.46 1.50
C THR A 41 -8.57 2.38 0.77
N ILE A 42 -7.56 1.81 0.11
CA ILE A 42 -6.60 2.57 -0.68
C ILE A 42 -7.31 3.21 -1.87
N GLY A 43 -8.10 2.44 -2.63
CA GLY A 43 -8.87 2.94 -3.77
C GLY A 43 -9.83 4.07 -3.41
N LEU A 44 -10.57 3.95 -2.30
CA LEU A 44 -11.52 4.97 -1.83
C LEU A 44 -10.83 6.30 -1.59
N ARG A 45 -9.67 6.28 -0.93
CA ARG A 45 -8.93 7.49 -0.59
C ARG A 45 -8.39 8.18 -1.83
N ILE A 46 -7.91 7.40 -2.80
CA ILE A 46 -7.45 7.93 -4.09
C ILE A 46 -8.62 8.57 -4.84
N ALA A 47 -9.76 7.87 -4.94
CA ALA A 47 -10.94 8.36 -5.64
C ALA A 47 -11.54 9.63 -5.00
N GLN A 48 -11.47 9.76 -3.68
CA GLN A 48 -11.95 10.96 -2.97
C GLN A 48 -11.10 12.20 -3.26
N ARG A 49 -9.78 12.05 -3.40
CA ARG A 49 -8.86 13.17 -3.63
C ARG A 49 -8.64 13.47 -5.11
N HIS A 50 -8.59 12.44 -5.93
CA HIS A 50 -8.41 12.54 -7.37
C HIS A 50 -9.58 11.86 -8.07
N PRO A 51 -10.79 12.45 -8.03
CA PRO A 51 -11.98 11.86 -8.63
C PRO A 51 -11.84 11.65 -10.15
N ARG A 52 -10.94 12.40 -10.80
CA ARG A 52 -10.59 12.26 -12.22
C ARG A 52 -9.59 11.14 -12.51
N ASN A 53 -8.87 10.63 -11.50
CA ASN A 53 -7.91 9.55 -11.68
C ASN A 53 -8.64 8.19 -11.60
N ALA A 54 -8.56 7.42 -12.69
CA ALA A 54 -9.18 6.10 -12.79
C ALA A 54 -8.60 5.06 -11.80
N VAL A 55 -7.36 5.21 -11.34
CA VAL A 55 -6.68 4.26 -10.43
C VAL A 55 -7.52 3.99 -9.18
N GLY A 56 -8.01 5.04 -8.50
CA GLY A 56 -8.78 4.90 -7.27
C GLY A 56 -10.08 4.13 -7.46
N TRP A 57 -10.79 4.42 -8.55
CA TRP A 57 -12.05 3.75 -8.92
C TRP A 57 -11.84 2.29 -9.31
N LEU A 58 -10.78 1.99 -10.08
CA LEU A 58 -10.44 0.63 -10.46
C LEU A 58 -10.00 -0.20 -9.24
N MET A 59 -9.26 0.39 -8.29
CA MET A 59 -8.93 -0.26 -7.03
C MET A 59 -10.17 -0.53 -6.17
N LEU A 60 -11.11 0.41 -6.12
CA LEU A 60 -12.41 0.21 -5.48
C LEU A 60 -13.19 -0.94 -6.11
N ALA A 61 -13.26 -0.99 -7.44
CA ALA A 61 -13.93 -2.06 -8.17
C ALA A 61 -13.29 -3.43 -7.87
N ALA A 62 -11.95 -3.51 -7.84
CA ALA A 62 -11.24 -4.71 -7.42
C ALA A 62 -11.56 -5.08 -5.95
N GLY A 63 -11.60 -4.09 -5.05
CA GLY A 63 -11.98 -4.31 -3.65
C GLY A 63 -13.40 -4.86 -3.46
N VAL A 64 -14.37 -4.36 -4.24
CA VAL A 64 -15.74 -4.91 -4.29
C VAL A 64 -15.72 -6.35 -4.80
N GLY A 65 -15.00 -6.62 -5.89
CA GLY A 65 -14.88 -7.95 -6.46
C GLY A 65 -14.30 -8.97 -5.46
N PHE A 66 -13.21 -8.61 -4.78
CA PHE A 66 -12.67 -9.41 -3.67
C PHE A 66 -13.69 -9.61 -2.53
N GLY A 67 -14.46 -8.58 -2.18
CA GLY A 67 -15.50 -8.69 -1.14
C GLY A 67 -16.61 -9.67 -1.51
N ILE A 68 -17.05 -9.66 -2.77
CA ILE A 68 -18.04 -10.62 -3.31
C ILE A 68 -17.48 -12.04 -3.24
N ILE A 69 -16.22 -12.23 -3.65
CA ILE A 69 -15.55 -13.55 -3.57
C ILE A 69 -15.49 -14.01 -2.12
N ALA A 70 -15.07 -13.14 -1.18
CA ALA A 70 -14.96 -13.46 0.23
C ALA A 70 -16.29 -13.96 0.82
N VAL A 71 -17.38 -13.21 0.61
CA VAL A 71 -18.70 -13.57 1.13
C VAL A 71 -19.21 -14.87 0.49
N THR A 72 -19.13 -14.97 -0.83
CA THR A 72 -19.70 -16.11 -1.56
C THR A 72 -18.93 -17.39 -1.27
N GLN A 73 -17.61 -17.32 -1.18
CA GLN A 73 -16.78 -18.48 -0.89
C GLN A 73 -17.04 -19.03 0.52
N GLU A 74 -17.12 -18.15 1.54
CA GLU A 74 -17.42 -18.58 2.90
C GLU A 74 -18.86 -19.10 3.05
N PHE A 75 -19.82 -18.51 2.34
CA PHE A 75 -21.19 -19.01 2.27
C PHE A 75 -21.27 -20.42 1.66
N VAL A 76 -20.56 -20.67 0.56
CA VAL A 76 -20.51 -21.99 -0.09
C VAL A 76 -19.90 -23.03 0.84
N ILE A 77 -18.81 -22.69 1.54
CA ILE A 77 -18.20 -23.62 2.49
C ILE A 77 -19.17 -23.95 3.63
N ALA A 78 -19.87 -22.95 4.18
CA ALA A 78 -20.86 -23.15 5.24
C ALA A 78 -22.04 -24.03 4.79
N ALA A 79 -22.51 -23.84 3.55
CA ALA A 79 -23.68 -24.55 3.04
C ALA A 79 -23.36 -25.98 2.54
N LEU A 80 -22.13 -26.25 2.09
CA LEU A 80 -21.72 -27.60 1.67
C LEU A 80 -21.32 -28.50 2.85
N LEU A 81 -20.77 -27.92 3.92
CA LEU A 81 -20.38 -28.64 5.13
C LEU A 81 -21.51 -28.67 6.19
N GLY A 82 -22.58 -27.92 5.96
CA GLY A 82 -23.77 -27.89 6.81
C GLY A 82 -24.82 -28.96 6.46
N PRO A 83 -25.93 -29.04 7.21
CA PRO A 83 -26.95 -30.10 7.06
C PRO A 83 -27.73 -30.09 5.74
N SER A 84 -27.58 -29.07 4.90
CA SER A 84 -28.39 -28.86 3.70
C SER A 84 -27.51 -28.49 2.52
N PRO A 85 -27.08 -29.45 1.69
CA PRO A 85 -26.26 -29.16 0.52
C PRO A 85 -26.98 -28.18 -0.42
N LEU A 86 -26.21 -27.27 -1.02
CA LEU A 86 -26.72 -26.29 -1.98
C LEU A 86 -27.30 -27.01 -3.20
N HIS A 87 -28.62 -26.89 -3.41
CA HIS A 87 -29.31 -27.37 -4.60
C HIS A 87 -28.79 -26.70 -5.91
N ASN A 88 -28.04 -25.59 -5.81
CA ASN A 88 -27.53 -24.80 -6.93
C ASN A 88 -26.00 -24.55 -6.84
N ALA A 89 -25.23 -25.57 -6.45
CA ALA A 89 -23.78 -25.44 -6.28
C ALA A 89 -23.06 -24.92 -7.54
N GLU A 90 -23.49 -25.35 -8.73
CA GLU A 90 -22.95 -24.92 -10.02
C GLU A 90 -23.13 -23.42 -10.23
N VAL A 91 -24.33 -22.89 -9.98
CA VAL A 91 -24.64 -21.45 -10.14
C VAL A 91 -23.72 -20.62 -9.24
N THR A 92 -23.55 -21.05 -7.99
CA THR A 92 -22.71 -20.32 -7.05
C THR A 92 -21.24 -20.36 -7.43
N VAL A 93 -20.72 -21.51 -7.87
CA VAL A 93 -19.33 -21.64 -8.32
C VAL A 93 -19.08 -20.79 -9.58
N ARG A 94 -20.02 -20.76 -10.53
CA ARG A 94 -19.94 -19.86 -11.70
C ARG A 94 -19.88 -18.40 -11.28
N PHE A 95 -20.74 -17.99 -10.35
CA PHE A 95 -20.77 -16.61 -9.85
C PHE A 95 -19.44 -16.21 -9.19
N VAL A 96 -18.86 -17.09 -8.36
CA VAL A 96 -17.53 -16.87 -7.76
C VAL A 96 -16.47 -16.70 -8.84
N ARG A 97 -16.46 -17.57 -9.86
CA ARG A 97 -15.46 -17.54 -10.93
C ARG A 97 -15.58 -16.30 -11.81
N ILE A 98 -16.79 -15.91 -12.20
CA ILE A 98 -17.05 -14.67 -12.94
C ILE A 98 -16.58 -13.45 -12.14
N SER A 99 -16.88 -13.41 -10.84
CA SER A 99 -16.41 -12.34 -9.94
C SER A 99 -14.88 -12.28 -9.86
N GLY A 100 -14.20 -13.42 -9.93
CA GLY A 100 -12.74 -13.53 -10.04
C GLY A 100 -12.17 -12.80 -11.26
N PHE A 101 -12.76 -13.01 -12.44
CA PHE A 101 -12.35 -12.31 -13.67
C PHE A 101 -12.63 -10.81 -13.61
N LEU A 102 -13.76 -10.39 -13.04
CA LEU A 102 -14.06 -8.98 -12.88
C LEU A 102 -13.06 -8.28 -11.94
N THR A 103 -12.66 -8.97 -10.87
CA THR A 103 -11.63 -8.52 -9.93
C THR A 103 -10.26 -8.41 -10.60
N SER A 104 -9.87 -9.44 -11.36
CA SER A 104 -8.60 -9.47 -12.09
C SER A 104 -8.55 -8.40 -13.18
N LEU A 105 -9.65 -8.15 -13.87
CA LEU A 105 -9.78 -7.06 -14.83
C LEU A 105 -9.54 -5.70 -14.17
N ALA A 106 -10.22 -5.42 -13.05
CA ALA A 106 -10.07 -4.15 -12.34
C ALA A 106 -8.64 -3.94 -11.79
N ALA A 107 -8.07 -4.97 -11.17
CA ALA A 107 -6.69 -4.96 -10.69
C ALA A 107 -5.68 -4.77 -11.84
N GLY A 108 -5.93 -5.42 -12.98
CA GLY A 108 -5.08 -5.33 -14.15
C GLY A 108 -5.08 -3.95 -14.80
N LEU A 109 -6.27 -3.39 -15.00
CA LEU A 109 -6.41 -2.03 -15.49
C LEU A 109 -5.79 -1.01 -14.53
N THR A 110 -5.88 -1.23 -13.22
CA THR A 110 -5.21 -0.37 -12.21
C THR A 110 -3.72 -0.25 -12.48
N VAL A 111 -3.03 -1.38 -12.68
CA VAL A 111 -1.59 -1.39 -12.98
C VAL A 111 -1.28 -0.71 -14.31
N LEU A 112 -2.17 -0.85 -15.30
CA LEU A 112 -2.00 -0.31 -16.65
C LEU A 112 -2.08 1.22 -16.71
N VAL A 113 -3.01 1.81 -15.94
CA VAL A 113 -3.22 3.26 -15.92
C VAL A 113 -2.40 3.97 -14.85
N PHE A 114 -1.70 3.22 -13.99
CA PHE A 114 -0.87 3.79 -12.94
C PHE A 114 0.35 4.54 -13.52
N PRO A 115 0.73 5.70 -12.95
CA PRO A 115 0.08 6.39 -11.83
C PRO A 115 -1.08 7.33 -12.23
N ASP A 116 -1.04 7.88 -13.43
CA ASP A 116 -1.78 9.10 -13.77
C ASP A 116 -3.28 8.87 -14.02
N GLY A 117 -3.71 7.63 -14.18
CA GLY A 117 -5.10 7.28 -14.51
C GLY A 117 -5.40 7.22 -16.01
N HIS A 118 -4.37 7.36 -16.84
CA HIS A 118 -4.48 7.36 -18.30
C HIS A 118 -3.52 6.35 -18.94
N LEU A 119 -3.85 5.89 -20.14
CA LEU A 119 -2.94 5.07 -20.93
C LEU A 119 -1.80 5.94 -21.50
N PRO A 120 -0.52 5.55 -21.37
CA PRO A 120 0.59 6.39 -21.80
C PRO A 120 0.68 6.63 -23.31
N SER A 121 0.21 5.69 -24.13
CA SER A 121 0.24 5.80 -25.60
C SER A 121 -0.77 4.88 -26.28
N ARG A 122 -1.03 5.10 -27.57
CA ARG A 122 -1.93 4.24 -28.38
C ARG A 122 -1.54 2.76 -28.38
N ARG A 123 -0.27 2.41 -28.18
CA ARG A 123 0.17 1.00 -28.11
C ARG A 123 -0.35 0.29 -26.85
N TRP A 124 -0.57 1.02 -25.77
CA TRP A 124 -1.13 0.50 -24.52
C TRP A 124 -2.63 0.21 -24.61
N VAL A 125 -3.32 0.79 -25.60
CA VAL A 125 -4.72 0.43 -25.89
C VAL A 125 -4.83 -1.03 -26.29
N VAL A 126 -3.86 -1.55 -27.06
CA VAL A 126 -3.83 -2.97 -27.45
C VAL A 126 -3.65 -3.86 -26.22
N VAL A 127 -2.79 -3.47 -25.29
CA VAL A 127 -2.58 -4.19 -24.02
C VAL A 127 -3.84 -4.15 -23.16
N GLY A 128 -4.47 -2.98 -23.03
CA GLY A 128 -5.74 -2.84 -22.32
C GLY A 128 -6.85 -3.68 -22.95
N ALA A 129 -6.95 -3.68 -24.28
CA ALA A 129 -7.89 -4.52 -25.02
C ALA A 129 -7.62 -6.01 -24.82
N LEU A 130 -6.34 -6.43 -24.76
CA LEU A 130 -5.96 -7.80 -24.46
C LEU A 130 -6.35 -8.21 -23.03
N VAL A 131 -6.09 -7.36 -22.04
CA VAL A 131 -6.48 -7.59 -20.63
C VAL A 131 -8.01 -7.71 -20.52
N VAL A 132 -8.75 -6.81 -21.18
CA VAL A 132 -10.21 -6.86 -21.24
C VAL A 132 -10.68 -8.14 -21.92
N GLY A 133 -10.17 -8.43 -23.11
CA GLY A 133 -10.57 -9.59 -23.92
C GLY A 133 -10.31 -10.91 -23.21
N LEU A 134 -9.16 -11.08 -22.55
CA LEU A 134 -8.83 -12.31 -21.83
C LEU A 134 -9.70 -12.50 -20.58
N ASN A 135 -10.02 -11.42 -19.85
CA ASN A 135 -10.92 -11.52 -18.70
C ASN A 135 -12.38 -11.78 -19.14
N LEU A 136 -12.84 -11.16 -20.22
CA LEU A 136 -14.17 -11.43 -20.78
C LEU A 136 -14.28 -12.86 -21.33
N LEU A 137 -13.25 -13.34 -22.01
CA LEU A 137 -13.16 -14.73 -22.46
C LEU A 137 -13.24 -15.70 -21.27
N GLY A 138 -12.48 -15.43 -20.20
CA GLY A 138 -12.51 -16.23 -18.99
C GLY A 138 -13.87 -16.23 -18.30
N ALA A 139 -14.50 -15.06 -18.19
CA ALA A 139 -15.85 -14.94 -17.64
C ALA A 139 -16.89 -15.67 -18.49
N ALA A 140 -16.78 -15.61 -19.82
CA ALA A 140 -17.65 -16.33 -20.74
C ALA A 140 -17.49 -17.86 -20.62
N ILE A 141 -16.24 -18.34 -20.52
CA ILE A 141 -15.96 -19.76 -20.26
C ILE A 141 -16.52 -20.17 -18.89
N ALA A 142 -16.30 -19.36 -17.84
CA ALA A 142 -16.87 -19.62 -16.52
C ALA A 142 -18.40 -19.69 -16.54
N ALA A 143 -19.06 -18.87 -17.38
CA ALA A 143 -20.51 -18.88 -17.51
C ALA A 143 -21.06 -20.07 -18.31
N THR A 144 -20.34 -20.55 -19.34
CA THR A 144 -20.89 -21.50 -20.32
C THR A 144 -20.26 -22.89 -20.31
N ALA A 145 -19.04 -23.05 -19.78
CA ALA A 145 -18.35 -24.34 -19.80
C ALA A 145 -19.16 -25.40 -19.05
N PRO A 146 -19.21 -26.64 -19.55
CA PRO A 146 -19.94 -27.72 -18.89
C PRO A 146 -19.31 -28.01 -17.53
N LEU A 147 -20.15 -28.04 -16.49
CA LEU A 147 -19.74 -28.42 -15.14
C LEU A 147 -20.32 -29.80 -14.81
N PRO A 148 -19.56 -30.67 -14.11
CA PRO A 148 -20.10 -31.88 -13.53
C PRO A 148 -21.09 -31.52 -12.40
N PRO A 149 -21.98 -32.45 -11.99
CA PRO A 149 -22.77 -32.26 -10.79
C PRO A 149 -21.88 -32.02 -9.57
N LEU A 150 -22.05 -30.85 -8.95
CA LEU A 150 -21.22 -30.35 -7.85
C LEU A 150 -21.86 -30.55 -6.47
N ALA A 151 -23.17 -30.81 -6.43
CA ALA A 151 -23.87 -31.11 -5.19
C ALA A 151 -23.26 -32.34 -4.48
N GLY A 152 -22.98 -32.22 -3.19
CA GLY A 152 -22.41 -33.29 -2.38
C GLY A 152 -20.93 -33.62 -2.67
N ARG A 153 -20.25 -32.87 -3.55
CA ARG A 153 -18.80 -33.01 -3.75
C ARG A 153 -18.04 -32.51 -2.54
N ALA A 154 -16.96 -33.19 -2.19
CA ALA A 154 -16.07 -32.80 -1.09
C ALA A 154 -15.42 -31.41 -1.35
N ASN A 155 -15.07 -31.11 -2.61
CA ASN A 155 -14.53 -29.81 -3.00
C ASN A 155 -15.06 -29.41 -4.40
N PRO A 156 -16.24 -28.77 -4.48
CA PRO A 156 -16.84 -28.41 -5.77
C PRO A 156 -16.08 -27.30 -6.50
N PHE A 157 -15.29 -26.48 -5.80
CA PHE A 157 -14.43 -25.49 -6.45
C PHE A 157 -13.29 -26.15 -7.22
N LEU A 158 -12.65 -27.17 -6.64
CA LEU A 158 -11.59 -27.92 -7.31
C LEU A 158 -12.13 -28.72 -8.50
N ASP A 159 -13.27 -29.39 -8.33
CA ASP A 159 -13.90 -30.17 -9.41
C ASP A 159 -14.35 -29.25 -10.57
N ALA A 160 -14.92 -28.09 -10.26
CA ALA A 160 -15.23 -27.09 -11.28
C ALA A 160 -13.97 -26.55 -11.97
N GLU A 161 -12.88 -26.31 -11.21
CA GLU A 161 -11.63 -25.83 -11.78
C GLU A 161 -11.07 -26.82 -12.80
N ARG A 162 -11.06 -28.12 -12.47
CA ARG A 162 -10.66 -29.18 -13.41
C ARG A 162 -11.51 -29.16 -14.69
N ALA A 163 -12.83 -28.96 -14.57
CA ALA A 163 -13.72 -28.87 -15.71
C ALA A 163 -13.42 -27.64 -16.58
N TYR A 164 -13.14 -26.48 -15.98
CA TYR A 164 -12.72 -25.30 -16.73
C TYR A 164 -11.38 -25.50 -17.43
N PHE A 165 -10.40 -26.13 -16.77
CA PHE A 165 -9.09 -26.43 -17.37
C PHE A 165 -9.15 -27.44 -18.52
N ALA A 166 -10.23 -28.22 -18.64
CA ALA A 166 -10.47 -29.04 -19.82
C ALA A 166 -10.80 -28.21 -21.07
N VAL A 167 -11.22 -26.96 -20.91
CA VAL A 167 -11.41 -26.01 -22.02
C VAL A 167 -10.06 -25.40 -22.38
N LEU A 168 -9.57 -25.71 -23.59
CA LEU A 168 -8.22 -25.32 -24.07
C LEU A 168 -7.87 -23.84 -23.88
N LEU A 169 -8.85 -22.94 -24.03
CA LEU A 169 -8.63 -21.50 -23.92
C LEU A 169 -8.68 -20.98 -22.47
N TYR A 170 -9.17 -21.77 -21.51
CA TYR A 170 -9.30 -21.32 -20.12
C TYR A 170 -7.96 -20.99 -19.46
N PRO A 171 -6.87 -21.77 -19.59
CA PRO A 171 -5.58 -21.40 -19.02
C PRO A 171 -5.08 -20.05 -19.57
N LEU A 172 -5.28 -19.80 -20.86
CA LEU A 172 -4.91 -18.53 -21.50
C LEU A 172 -5.75 -17.38 -20.94
N ALA A 173 -7.05 -17.56 -20.74
CA ALA A 173 -7.89 -16.53 -20.11
C ALA A 173 -7.54 -16.32 -18.62
N ARG A 174 -7.30 -17.41 -17.90
CA ARG A 174 -7.01 -17.46 -16.46
C ARG A 174 -5.70 -16.76 -16.10
N TYR A 175 -4.66 -16.96 -16.90
CA TYR A 175 -3.32 -16.44 -16.63
C TYR A 175 -2.88 -15.35 -17.59
N GLY A 176 -3.47 -15.26 -18.78
CA GLY A 176 -3.02 -14.35 -19.83
C GLY A 176 -3.23 -12.87 -19.50
N GLY A 177 -4.27 -12.49 -18.76
CA GLY A 177 -4.46 -11.12 -18.29
C GLY A 177 -3.31 -10.65 -17.38
N PRO A 178 -3.04 -11.36 -16.27
CA PRO A 178 -1.86 -11.11 -15.42
C PRO A 178 -0.52 -11.20 -16.17
N LEU A 179 -0.34 -12.18 -17.04
CA LEU A 179 0.88 -12.35 -17.84
C LEU A 179 1.08 -11.20 -18.84
N ALA A 180 0.01 -10.72 -19.49
CA ALA A 180 0.07 -9.59 -20.40
C ALA A 180 0.52 -8.30 -19.69
N LEU A 181 0.06 -8.09 -18.45
CA LEU A 181 0.46 -6.94 -17.64
C LEU A 181 1.94 -7.00 -17.24
N VAL A 182 2.44 -8.18 -16.89
CA VAL A 182 3.86 -8.37 -16.53
C VAL A 182 4.78 -8.41 -17.74
N ALA A 183 4.37 -8.99 -18.87
CA ALA A 183 5.09 -8.89 -20.14
C ALA A 183 5.22 -7.41 -20.58
N CYS A 184 4.18 -6.61 -20.32
CA CYS A 184 4.24 -5.16 -20.48
C CYS A 184 5.02 -4.44 -19.38
N GLY A 185 5.38 -5.12 -18.28
CA GLY A 185 6.42 -4.71 -17.34
C GLY A 185 7.77 -4.42 -18.01
N GLY A 186 8.08 -5.11 -19.11
CA GLY A 186 9.22 -4.76 -19.98
C GLY A 186 9.08 -3.39 -20.67
N ALA A 187 7.85 -3.00 -21.04
CA ALA A 187 7.55 -1.66 -21.54
C ALA A 187 7.49 -0.60 -20.42
N LEU A 188 7.13 -0.99 -19.18
CA LEU A 188 7.31 -0.15 -17.98
C LEU A 188 8.79 0.07 -17.65
N LEU A 189 9.66 -0.93 -17.83
CA LEU A 189 11.11 -0.76 -17.72
C LEU A 189 11.70 0.12 -18.84
N ALA A 190 11.11 0.09 -20.04
CA ALA A 190 11.44 1.05 -21.09
C ALA A 190 10.95 2.47 -20.76
N ARG A 191 9.83 2.62 -20.05
CA ARG A 191 9.33 3.88 -19.46
C ARG A 191 10.28 4.39 -18.37
N VAL A 192 10.78 3.52 -17.49
CA VAL A 192 11.82 3.84 -16.48
C VAL A 192 13.03 4.47 -17.17
N ARG A 193 13.45 4.00 -18.36
CA ARG A 193 14.61 4.61 -19.05
C ARG A 193 14.40 6.06 -19.51
N ARG A 194 13.16 6.53 -19.68
CA ARG A 194 12.83 7.88 -20.17
C ARG A 194 12.16 8.80 -19.13
N ALA A 195 11.84 8.28 -17.95
CA ALA A 195 11.18 9.00 -16.88
C ALA A 195 12.18 9.75 -15.99
N ASN A 196 11.77 10.88 -15.41
CA ASN A 196 12.54 11.64 -14.41
C ASN A 196 12.83 10.78 -13.16
N ASP A 197 13.87 11.10 -12.38
CA ASP A 197 14.37 10.25 -11.29
C ASP A 197 13.30 9.83 -10.27
N THR A 198 12.31 10.68 -10.01
CA THR A 198 11.17 10.39 -9.12
C THR A 198 10.20 9.35 -9.68
N GLU A 199 9.83 9.44 -10.96
CA GLU A 199 8.89 8.50 -11.60
C GLU A 199 9.57 7.13 -11.82
N ARG A 200 10.90 7.10 -12.04
CA ARG A 200 11.70 5.86 -12.04
C ARG A 200 11.57 5.07 -10.74
N GLU A 201 11.67 5.74 -9.60
CA GLU A 201 11.61 5.05 -8.32
C GLU A 201 10.18 4.56 -7.99
N GLN A 202 9.15 5.30 -8.41
CA GLN A 202 7.74 4.90 -8.25
C GLN A 202 7.42 3.60 -9.00
N LEU A 203 7.88 3.49 -10.26
CA LEU A 203 7.65 2.33 -11.11
C LEU A 203 8.37 1.06 -10.62
N LYS A 204 9.53 1.20 -9.97
CA LYS A 204 10.28 0.05 -9.43
C LYS A 204 9.47 -0.75 -8.41
N TRP A 205 8.76 -0.08 -7.50
CA TRP A 205 7.99 -0.76 -6.46
C TRP A 205 6.80 -1.53 -7.02
N VAL A 206 6.09 -0.96 -7.99
CA VAL A 206 4.94 -1.60 -8.62
C VAL A 206 5.38 -2.77 -9.51
N VAL A 207 6.49 -2.62 -10.25
CA VAL A 207 7.05 -3.71 -11.06
C VAL A 207 7.59 -4.84 -10.18
N ALA A 208 8.30 -4.52 -9.10
CA ALA A 208 8.80 -5.52 -8.16
C ALA A 208 7.64 -6.25 -7.45
N GLY A 209 6.69 -5.49 -6.88
CA GLY A 209 5.52 -6.06 -6.19
C GLY A 209 4.63 -6.88 -7.12
N GLY A 210 4.32 -6.36 -8.31
CA GLY A 210 3.53 -7.06 -9.32
C GLY A 210 4.22 -8.30 -9.89
N GLY A 211 5.53 -8.22 -10.14
CA GLY A 211 6.34 -9.35 -10.61
C GLY A 211 6.40 -10.48 -9.58
N ILE A 212 6.64 -10.14 -8.31
CA ILE A 212 6.64 -11.11 -7.21
C ILE A 212 5.24 -11.75 -7.06
N ALA A 213 4.18 -10.93 -7.05
CA ALA A 213 2.79 -11.41 -6.97
C ALA A 213 2.46 -12.41 -8.08
N LEU A 214 2.88 -12.13 -9.32
CA LEU A 214 2.67 -13.06 -10.43
C LEU A 214 3.44 -14.35 -10.24
N ILE A 215 4.75 -14.28 -9.97
CA ILE A 215 5.60 -15.48 -9.84
C ILE A 215 5.03 -16.38 -8.76
N THR A 216 4.72 -15.82 -7.60
CA THR A 216 4.13 -16.59 -6.51
C THR A 216 2.76 -17.14 -6.88
N ASN A 217 1.92 -16.39 -7.59
CA ASN A 217 0.63 -16.89 -8.06
C ASN A 217 0.80 -18.07 -9.03
N LEU A 218 1.70 -17.99 -10.00
CA LEU A 218 1.97 -19.08 -10.95
C LEU A 218 2.52 -20.31 -10.23
N VAL A 219 3.48 -20.13 -9.32
CA VAL A 219 4.06 -21.23 -8.52
C VAL A 219 2.99 -21.88 -7.65
N ALA A 220 2.13 -21.08 -6.99
CA ALA A 220 1.02 -21.57 -6.17
C ALA A 220 -0.02 -22.38 -6.94
N ASN A 221 -0.24 -22.07 -8.23
CA ASN A 221 -1.17 -22.83 -9.06
C ASN A 221 -0.50 -24.01 -9.80
N ALA A 222 0.82 -24.03 -9.93
CA ALA A 222 1.56 -25.09 -10.62
C ALA A 222 1.99 -26.24 -9.70
N LEU A 223 2.14 -25.96 -8.41
CA LEU A 223 2.53 -26.94 -7.40
C LEU A 223 1.30 -27.47 -6.64
N PRO A 224 1.38 -28.67 -6.02
CA PRO A 224 0.36 -29.14 -5.11
C PRO A 224 0.08 -28.11 -4.00
N ALA A 225 -1.17 -28.04 -3.54
CA ALA A 225 -1.55 -27.12 -2.47
C ALA A 225 -0.77 -27.44 -1.18
N ILE A 226 0.27 -26.64 -0.92
CA ILE A 226 1.06 -26.66 0.30
C ILE A 226 0.69 -25.40 1.08
N GLU A 227 0.36 -25.54 2.37
CA GLU A 227 -0.14 -24.44 3.20
C GLU A 227 0.78 -23.20 3.17
N VAL A 228 2.11 -23.42 3.20
CA VAL A 228 3.12 -22.35 3.12
C VAL A 228 3.01 -21.56 1.82
N LEU A 229 2.74 -22.21 0.70
CA LEU A 229 2.68 -21.55 -0.60
C LEU A 229 1.42 -20.68 -0.76
N GLN A 230 0.30 -21.10 -0.14
CA GLN A 230 -0.92 -20.29 -0.07
C GLN A 230 -0.72 -19.02 0.76
N ILE A 231 0.02 -19.14 1.87
CA ILE A 231 0.42 -18.01 2.70
C ILE A 231 1.31 -17.02 1.93
N ILE A 232 2.31 -17.51 1.18
CA ILE A 232 3.18 -16.64 0.36
C ILE A 232 2.36 -15.97 -0.74
N GLN A 233 1.45 -16.70 -1.40
CA GLN A 233 0.53 -16.13 -2.39
C GLN A 233 -0.31 -15.00 -1.78
N LEU A 234 -0.69 -15.15 -0.51
CA LEU A 234 -1.46 -14.14 0.19
C LEU A 234 -0.67 -12.86 0.45
N VAL A 235 0.54 -12.98 0.97
CA VAL A 235 1.45 -11.84 1.18
C VAL A 235 1.72 -11.10 -0.12
N THR A 236 1.96 -11.84 -1.20
CA THR A 236 2.40 -11.26 -2.46
C THR A 236 1.27 -10.58 -3.23
N LEU A 237 0.03 -11.09 -3.14
CA LEU A 237 -1.15 -10.40 -3.67
C LEU A 237 -1.44 -9.06 -2.96
N LEU A 238 -1.15 -8.95 -1.66
CA LEU A 238 -1.24 -7.68 -0.93
C LEU A 238 -0.10 -6.72 -1.26
N ALA A 239 1.02 -7.22 -1.77
CA ALA A 239 2.14 -6.38 -2.17
C ALA A 239 1.71 -5.36 -3.23
N ILE A 240 0.80 -5.70 -4.15
CA ILE A 240 0.33 -4.77 -5.20
C ILE A 240 -0.37 -3.52 -4.62
N PRO A 241 -1.49 -3.63 -3.88
CA PRO A 241 -2.16 -2.45 -3.33
C PRO A 241 -1.28 -1.71 -2.32
N LEU A 242 -0.45 -2.43 -1.54
CA LEU A 242 0.50 -1.81 -0.62
C LEU A 242 1.59 -1.04 -1.34
N SER A 243 2.19 -1.58 -2.40
CA SER A 243 3.19 -0.90 -3.22
C SER A 243 2.61 0.33 -3.90
N ILE A 244 1.36 0.27 -4.38
CA ILE A 244 0.64 1.45 -4.90
C ILE A 244 0.48 2.49 -3.79
N GLY A 245 -0.02 2.09 -2.60
CA GLY A 245 -0.16 2.99 -1.46
C GLY A 245 1.17 3.60 -1.00
N ILE A 246 2.25 2.81 -0.97
CA ILE A 246 3.62 3.24 -0.65
C ILE A 246 4.13 4.25 -1.68
N ALA A 247 4.01 3.92 -2.96
CA ALA A 247 4.48 4.78 -4.04
C ALA A 247 3.76 6.14 -4.00
N MET A 248 2.47 6.15 -3.71
CA MET A 248 1.69 7.38 -3.57
C MET A 248 2.07 8.18 -2.32
N ALA A 249 2.27 7.52 -1.18
CA ALA A 249 2.62 8.19 0.07
C ALA A 249 4.05 8.73 0.10
N TYR A 250 4.99 8.03 -0.54
CA TYR A 250 6.40 8.36 -0.43
C TYR A 250 6.85 9.38 -1.46
N TYR A 251 6.22 9.40 -2.64
CA TYR A 251 6.66 10.25 -3.75
C TYR A 251 5.76 11.47 -4.00
N HIS A 252 4.85 11.81 -3.08
CA HIS A 252 4.10 13.07 -3.06
C HIS A 252 3.36 13.34 -4.38
N LEU A 253 2.96 12.28 -5.10
CA LEU A 253 2.54 12.32 -6.51
C LEU A 253 1.26 13.15 -6.78
N TYR A 254 0.66 13.68 -5.73
CA TYR A 254 -0.70 14.19 -5.71
C TYR A 254 -0.96 15.26 -4.62
N ASP A 255 0.09 15.83 -3.99
CA ASP A 255 -0.05 16.60 -2.74
C ASP A 255 -0.86 15.82 -1.68
N ILE A 256 -0.59 14.52 -1.53
CA ILE A 256 -1.20 13.68 -0.49
C ILE A 256 -0.34 13.73 0.79
N ASP A 257 0.23 14.89 1.09
CA ASP A 257 1.35 15.00 2.03
C ASP A 257 0.99 14.84 3.51
N THR A 258 -0.27 14.50 3.82
CA THR A 258 -0.72 14.45 5.21
C THR A 258 -1.71 13.33 5.57
N ILE A 259 -2.36 12.64 4.62
CA ILE A 259 -3.58 11.84 4.95
C ILE A 259 -3.68 10.48 4.23
N LEU A 260 -2.56 9.86 3.85
CA LEU A 260 -2.47 8.44 4.18
C LEU A 260 -1.99 8.48 5.61
N ASN A 261 -2.92 8.45 6.58
CA ASN A 261 -2.52 8.42 7.97
C ASN A 261 -1.50 7.27 8.03
N ARG A 262 -0.21 7.55 8.27
CA ARG A 262 0.82 6.49 8.31
C ARG A 262 0.28 5.36 9.19
N THR A 263 -0.44 5.74 10.23
CA THR A 263 -1.32 4.96 11.09
C THR A 263 -2.30 4.02 10.37
N LEU A 264 -3.06 4.41 9.34
CA LEU A 264 -4.01 3.52 8.68
C LEU A 264 -3.30 2.43 7.85
N VAL A 265 -2.29 2.79 7.05
CA VAL A 265 -1.49 1.77 6.34
C VAL A 265 -0.67 0.94 7.31
N TYR A 266 -0.13 1.56 8.35
CA TYR A 266 0.57 0.87 9.42
C TYR A 266 -0.34 -0.08 10.19
N VAL A 267 -1.56 0.32 10.51
CA VAL A 267 -2.57 -0.52 11.20
C VAL A 267 -2.98 -1.67 10.29
N ILE A 268 -3.24 -1.42 9.00
CA ILE A 268 -3.54 -2.48 8.03
C ILE A 268 -2.36 -3.44 7.91
N LEU A 269 -1.15 -2.92 7.77
CA LEU A 269 0.05 -3.73 7.57
C LEU A 269 0.43 -4.50 8.84
N THR A 270 0.23 -3.91 10.02
CA THR A 270 0.46 -4.54 11.31
C THR A 270 -0.59 -5.61 11.60
N ALA A 271 -1.87 -5.32 11.34
CA ALA A 271 -2.95 -6.30 11.46
C ALA A 271 -2.73 -7.45 10.48
N PHE A 272 -2.30 -7.13 9.25
CA PHE A 272 -1.96 -8.12 8.25
C PHE A 272 -0.80 -9.02 8.71
N LEU A 273 0.29 -8.42 9.17
CA LEU A 273 1.47 -9.15 9.65
C LEU A 273 1.13 -10.01 10.88
N ALA A 274 0.30 -9.51 11.78
CA ALA A 274 -0.19 -10.29 12.92
C ALA A 274 -1.03 -11.49 12.49
N GLY A 275 -1.95 -11.30 11.54
CA GLY A 275 -2.75 -12.38 10.95
C GLY A 275 -1.87 -13.41 10.22
N LEU A 276 -0.86 -12.94 9.49
CA LEU A 276 0.13 -13.79 8.83
C LEU A 276 0.91 -14.64 9.83
N THR A 277 1.41 -14.04 10.92
CA THR A 277 2.13 -14.77 11.97
C THR A 277 1.23 -15.84 12.60
N ALA A 278 -0.02 -15.52 12.89
CA ALA A 278 -0.98 -16.48 13.44
C ALA A 278 -1.25 -17.63 12.45
N ALA A 279 -1.35 -17.33 11.15
CA ALA A 279 -1.52 -18.31 10.08
C ALA A 279 -0.33 -19.28 10.01
N LEU A 280 0.90 -18.76 9.90
CA LEU A 280 2.11 -19.59 9.85
C LEU A 280 2.22 -20.47 11.10
N LEU A 281 1.95 -19.90 12.27
CA LEU A 281 2.01 -20.64 13.53
C LEU A 281 1.05 -21.84 13.52
N GLY A 282 -0.20 -21.62 13.12
CA GLY A 282 -1.20 -22.69 13.00
C GLY A 282 -0.79 -23.77 12.00
N THR A 283 -0.26 -23.37 10.83
CA THR A 283 0.24 -24.29 9.81
C THR A 283 1.39 -25.15 10.32
N ILE A 284 2.41 -24.53 10.91
CA ILE A 284 3.59 -25.27 11.36
C ILE A 284 3.23 -26.21 12.51
N GLN A 285 2.31 -25.81 13.40
CA GLN A 285 1.81 -26.68 14.45
C GLN A 285 1.08 -27.91 13.88
N ARG A 286 0.24 -27.76 12.85
CA ARG A 286 -0.44 -28.90 12.20
C ARG A 286 0.56 -29.85 11.54
N VAL A 287 1.56 -29.29 10.83
CA VAL A 287 2.63 -30.08 10.20
C VAL A 287 3.44 -30.84 11.25
N PHE A 288 3.76 -30.19 12.37
CA PHE A 288 4.47 -30.81 13.48
C PHE A 288 3.69 -32.00 14.05
N ILE A 289 2.39 -31.83 14.31
CA ILE A 289 1.52 -32.92 14.80
C ILE A 289 1.44 -34.05 13.77
N ALA A 290 1.29 -33.72 12.49
CA ALA A 290 1.20 -34.71 11.41
C ALA A 290 2.47 -35.55 11.25
N ILE A 291 3.66 -34.96 11.47
CA ILE A 291 4.95 -35.65 11.34
C ILE A 291 5.30 -36.42 12.61
N THR A 292 5.08 -35.83 13.78
CA THR A 292 5.54 -36.41 15.06
C THR A 292 4.53 -37.37 15.69
N GLY A 293 3.25 -37.28 15.30
CA GLY A 293 2.15 -38.00 15.94
C GLY A 293 1.91 -37.59 17.39
N GLN A 294 2.65 -36.61 17.92
CA GLN A 294 2.51 -36.16 19.31
C GLN A 294 1.36 -35.16 19.42
N SER A 295 0.26 -35.61 20.03
CA SER A 295 -0.88 -34.78 20.43
C SER A 295 -0.82 -34.33 21.89
N SER A 296 0.30 -34.57 22.58
CA SER A 296 0.46 -34.14 23.97
C SER A 296 0.36 -32.62 24.06
N ASP A 297 -0.57 -32.13 24.88
CA ASP A 297 -0.78 -30.70 25.12
C ASP A 297 0.54 -29.98 25.49
N ALA A 298 1.42 -30.65 26.23
CA ALA A 298 2.73 -30.12 26.58
C ALA A 298 3.66 -29.95 25.36
N ALA A 299 3.70 -30.94 24.46
CA ALA A 299 4.51 -30.87 23.24
C ALA A 299 4.01 -29.78 22.29
N ILE A 300 2.70 -29.63 22.19
CA ILE A 300 2.05 -28.56 21.43
C ILE A 300 2.44 -27.20 22.00
N VAL A 301 2.27 -26.99 23.31
CA VAL A 301 2.59 -25.71 23.97
C VAL A 301 4.07 -25.35 23.81
N ILE A 302 4.99 -26.30 24.02
CA ILE A 302 6.43 -26.07 23.86
C ILE A 302 6.76 -25.69 22.42
N THR A 303 6.18 -26.39 21.45
CA THR A 303 6.38 -26.12 20.02
C THR A 303 5.84 -24.74 19.63
N THR A 304 4.64 -24.39 20.13
CA THR A 304 4.04 -23.08 19.91
C THR A 304 4.91 -21.96 20.48
N VAL A 305 5.46 -22.12 21.69
CA VAL A 305 6.35 -21.11 22.30
C VAL A 305 7.62 -20.92 21.46
N ILE A 306 8.26 -22.00 21.02
CA ILE A 306 9.46 -21.95 20.16
C ILE A 306 9.15 -21.25 18.83
N LEU A 307 8.03 -21.60 18.21
CA LEU A 307 7.58 -21.00 16.96
C LEU A 307 7.24 -19.51 17.07
N VAL A 308 6.53 -19.13 18.14
CA VAL A 308 6.22 -17.72 18.41
C VAL A 308 7.50 -16.92 18.60
N ALA A 309 8.51 -17.47 19.27
CA ALA A 309 9.81 -16.80 19.43
C ALA A 309 10.54 -16.62 18.09
N LEU A 310 10.62 -17.67 17.26
CA LEU A 310 11.23 -17.63 15.93
C LEU A 310 10.52 -16.65 14.98
N LEU A 311 9.19 -16.73 14.92
CA LEU A 311 8.37 -15.84 14.08
C LEU A 311 8.36 -14.41 14.62
N GLY A 312 8.51 -14.22 15.94
CA GLY A 312 8.64 -12.93 16.59
C GLY A 312 9.81 -12.13 16.02
N SER A 313 11.00 -12.74 15.89
CA SER A 313 12.16 -12.06 15.31
C SER A 313 11.96 -11.62 13.86
N VAL A 314 11.29 -12.46 13.05
CA VAL A 314 10.95 -12.11 11.66
C VAL A 314 9.93 -10.97 11.63
N ARG A 315 8.90 -11.05 12.48
CA ARG A 315 7.88 -10.01 12.63
C ARG A 315 8.52 -8.69 13.02
N ASP A 316 9.40 -8.69 14.03
CA ASP A 316 10.07 -7.48 14.52
C ASP A 316 11.02 -6.90 13.46
N ALA A 317 11.70 -7.74 12.68
CA ALA A 317 12.53 -7.28 11.56
C ALA A 317 11.68 -6.63 10.45
N VAL A 318 10.55 -7.23 10.09
CA VAL A 318 9.62 -6.69 9.09
C VAL A 318 8.96 -5.41 9.61
N GLN A 319 8.50 -5.38 10.87
CA GLN A 319 7.95 -4.18 11.51
C GLN A 319 9.01 -3.09 11.62
N GLY A 320 10.26 -3.41 11.96
CA GLY A 320 11.36 -2.45 11.99
C GLY A 320 11.70 -1.88 10.62
N PHE A 321 11.64 -2.69 9.56
CA PHE A 321 11.78 -2.23 8.17
C PHE A 321 10.62 -1.29 7.78
N ILE A 322 9.39 -1.67 8.12
CA ILE A 322 8.19 -0.86 7.92
C ILE A 322 8.32 0.45 8.70
N ASP A 323 8.67 0.41 9.97
CA ASP A 323 8.84 1.57 10.83
C ASP A 323 9.91 2.49 10.26
N ARG A 324 11.10 1.98 9.91
CA ARG A 324 12.17 2.79 9.33
C ARG A 324 11.74 3.48 8.02
N ARG A 325 10.87 2.84 7.23
CA ARG A 325 10.50 3.30 5.88
C ARG A 325 9.21 4.12 5.83
N PHE A 326 8.26 3.84 6.72
CA PHE A 326 6.97 4.51 6.83
C PHE A 326 6.92 5.44 8.00
N LYS A 327 7.52 5.13 9.14
CA LYS A 327 7.78 6.10 10.21
C LYS A 327 9.11 6.76 9.86
N GLY A 328 9.18 7.37 8.67
CA GLY A 328 10.33 8.16 8.25
C GLY A 328 10.79 8.97 9.45
N ALA A 329 11.98 8.62 9.92
CA ALA A 329 12.54 9.05 11.18
C ALA A 329 12.44 10.56 11.24
N ALA A 330 11.68 11.09 12.19
CA ALA A 330 11.67 12.49 12.61
C ALA A 330 12.49 13.42 11.70
N THR A 331 12.02 13.64 10.46
CA THR A 331 12.74 14.48 9.50
C THR A 331 12.81 15.91 10.01
N GLY A 332 11.99 16.21 11.02
CA GLY A 332 12.05 17.40 11.81
C GLY A 332 13.37 17.74 12.42
N LEU A 333 13.57 17.22 13.61
CA LEU A 333 14.70 17.64 14.40
C LEU A 333 16.01 17.20 13.75
N THR A 334 16.05 16.03 13.10
CA THR A 334 17.25 15.55 12.42
C THR A 334 17.53 16.35 11.14
N GLY A 335 16.54 16.60 10.29
CA GLY A 335 16.73 17.38 9.05
C GLY A 335 17.13 18.82 9.33
N LEU A 336 16.48 19.45 10.31
CA LEU A 336 16.82 20.80 10.75
C LEU A 336 18.24 20.88 11.37
N ARG A 337 18.64 19.88 12.17
CA ARG A 337 20.01 19.78 12.71
C ARG A 337 21.05 19.54 11.62
N THR A 338 20.76 18.68 10.65
CA THR A 338 21.65 18.42 9.51
C THR A 338 21.77 19.65 8.62
N PHE A 339 20.68 20.38 8.40
CA PHE A 339 20.71 21.68 7.73
C PHE A 339 21.61 22.65 8.50
N ALA A 340 21.34 22.87 9.80
CA ALA A 340 22.12 23.76 10.67
C ALA A 340 23.63 23.44 10.64
N ALA A 341 23.99 22.15 10.69
CA ALA A 341 25.39 21.70 10.64
C ALA A 341 26.07 21.95 9.28
N ASN A 342 25.30 21.91 8.19
CA ASN A 342 25.82 21.98 6.81
C ASN A 342 25.57 23.33 6.12
N VAL A 343 24.95 24.33 6.78
CA VAL A 343 24.64 25.64 6.20
C VAL A 343 25.88 26.26 5.55
N ARG A 344 27.04 26.16 6.20
CA ARG A 344 28.33 26.69 5.68
C ARG A 344 28.77 26.04 4.36
N GLN A 345 28.45 24.76 4.13
CA GLN A 345 28.78 24.05 2.89
C GLN A 345 27.80 24.42 1.74
N TYR A 346 26.58 24.81 2.08
CA TYR A 346 25.58 25.30 1.12
C TYR A 346 25.71 26.80 0.80
N ALA A 347 26.57 27.52 1.53
CA ALA A 347 26.85 28.94 1.35
C ALA A 347 27.80 29.24 0.17
N GLY A 348 27.66 28.51 -0.94
CA GLY A 348 28.32 28.85 -2.19
C GLY A 348 27.59 30.02 -2.84
N LEU A 349 28.20 31.21 -2.80
CA LEU A 349 27.89 32.44 -3.55
C LEU A 349 26.50 32.48 -4.21
N SER A 350 25.54 33.12 -3.53
CA SER A 350 24.31 33.79 -4.04
C SER A 350 22.93 33.32 -3.51
N ASP A 351 22.16 34.35 -3.11
CA ASP A 351 20.82 34.44 -2.51
C ASP A 351 20.64 34.01 -1.05
N ALA A 352 20.82 34.97 -0.13
CA ALA A 352 20.30 34.94 1.25
C ALA A 352 18.81 34.51 1.30
N GLN A 353 18.05 34.87 0.28
CA GLN A 353 16.65 34.51 0.13
C GLN A 353 16.44 32.99 -0.05
N ARG A 354 17.34 32.29 -0.74
CA ARG A 354 17.26 30.83 -0.90
C ARG A 354 17.57 30.11 0.42
N LEU A 355 18.54 30.61 1.17
CA LEU A 355 18.87 30.11 2.51
C LEU A 355 17.69 30.24 3.47
N LEU A 356 17.03 31.41 3.48
CA LEU A 356 15.85 31.65 4.30
C LEU A 356 14.65 30.81 3.88
N MET A 357 14.39 30.69 2.57
CA MET A 357 13.31 29.83 2.07
C MET A 357 13.56 28.35 2.36
N ARG A 358 14.81 27.91 2.31
CA ARG A 358 15.17 26.55 2.67
C ARG A 358 15.04 26.29 4.17
N LEU A 359 15.48 27.23 5.01
CA LEU A 359 15.23 27.18 6.45
C LEU A 359 13.73 27.15 6.76
N LEU A 360 12.92 28.00 6.12
CA LEU A 360 11.46 28.00 6.28
C LEU A 360 10.86 26.64 5.88
N SER A 361 11.24 26.12 4.72
CA SER A 361 10.77 24.82 4.22
C SER A 361 11.13 23.67 5.15
N GLU A 362 12.38 23.62 5.64
CA GLU A 362 12.83 22.61 6.61
C GLU A 362 12.16 22.77 7.97
N SER A 363 11.84 24.00 8.37
CA SER A 363 11.14 24.28 9.63
C SER A 363 9.67 23.87 9.57
N VAL A 364 8.98 24.17 8.46
CA VAL A 364 7.57 23.78 8.23
C VAL A 364 7.44 22.26 8.16
N THR A 365 8.24 21.63 7.29
CA THR A 365 8.28 20.18 7.14
C THR A 365 8.70 19.51 8.44
N GLY A 366 9.70 20.11 9.08
CA GLY A 366 10.36 19.49 10.18
C GLY A 366 9.60 19.55 11.50
N LEU A 367 9.04 20.71 11.81
CA LEU A 367 8.25 20.88 13.02
C LEU A 367 6.77 20.51 12.80
N GLY A 368 6.41 20.14 11.57
CA GLY A 368 5.07 19.71 11.18
C GLY A 368 4.06 20.85 11.25
N ALA A 369 4.44 22.05 10.80
CA ALA A 369 3.56 23.21 10.72
C ALA A 369 2.61 23.08 9.51
N ALA A 370 1.37 23.57 9.64
CA ALA A 370 0.41 23.66 8.52
C ALA A 370 0.90 24.63 7.42
N GLY A 371 1.62 25.68 7.84
CA GLY A 371 2.30 26.61 6.96
C GLY A 371 3.26 27.51 7.75
N GLY A 372 3.94 28.38 7.04
CA GLY A 372 4.86 29.36 7.62
C GLY A 372 5.16 30.51 6.68
N ALA A 373 5.65 31.61 7.23
CA ALA A 373 6.07 32.80 6.49
C ALA A 373 7.50 33.19 6.86
N ALA A 374 8.30 33.49 5.83
CA ALA A 374 9.56 34.20 5.95
C ALA A 374 9.30 35.66 5.58
N GLU A 375 9.44 36.53 6.56
CA GLU A 375 9.35 37.98 6.39
C GLU A 375 10.77 38.55 6.40
N VAL A 376 11.16 39.28 5.37
CA VAL A 376 12.51 39.86 5.25
C VAL A 376 12.41 41.36 5.15
N ALA A 377 13.03 42.06 6.10
CA ALA A 377 13.25 43.49 6.09
C ALA A 377 14.73 43.77 5.81
N VAL A 378 15.00 44.57 4.79
CA VAL A 378 16.33 45.09 4.47
C VAL A 378 16.21 46.61 4.53
N THR A 379 17.21 47.28 5.12
CA THR A 379 17.29 48.75 5.11
C THR A 379 17.12 49.25 3.67
N ASP A 380 16.23 50.23 3.46
CA ASP A 380 15.93 50.81 2.14
C ASP A 380 15.16 49.93 1.13
N ARG A 381 14.56 48.80 1.54
CA ARG A 381 13.64 48.02 0.70
C ARG A 381 12.32 47.71 1.40
N PRO A 382 11.20 47.61 0.65
CA PRO A 382 9.93 47.17 1.22
C PRO A 382 10.04 45.74 1.74
N MET A 383 9.35 45.48 2.86
CA MET A 383 9.29 44.17 3.51
C MET A 383 8.76 43.12 2.53
N SER A 384 9.54 42.07 2.31
CA SER A 384 9.13 40.96 1.44
C SER A 384 8.63 39.80 2.29
N ILE A 385 7.47 39.26 1.92
CA ILE A 385 6.87 38.10 2.58
C ILE A 385 6.85 36.95 1.58
N ARG A 386 7.28 35.78 2.03
CA ARG A 386 7.19 34.52 1.29
C ARG A 386 6.62 33.46 2.21
N THR A 387 5.68 32.68 1.69
CA THR A 387 4.97 31.66 2.47
C THR A 387 5.25 30.26 1.93
N VAL A 388 5.13 29.28 2.81
CA VAL A 388 5.20 27.84 2.50
C VAL A 388 4.03 27.16 3.20
N GLY A 389 3.29 26.31 2.50
CA GLY A 389 2.10 25.63 3.03
C GLY A 389 0.87 26.54 3.16
N GLU A 390 -0.12 26.09 3.95
CA GLU A 390 -1.34 26.84 4.24
C GLU A 390 -1.05 27.86 5.34
N TRP A 391 -0.68 29.07 4.92
CA TRP A 391 -0.42 30.19 5.83
C TRP A 391 -1.64 31.11 5.93
N ASP A 392 -2.24 31.18 7.13
CA ASP A 392 -3.43 31.98 7.45
C ASP A 392 -3.10 33.29 8.20
N GLY A 393 -1.82 33.51 8.53
CA GLY A 393 -1.35 34.66 9.31
C GLY A 393 -1.27 34.42 10.82
N ASP A 394 -1.76 33.28 11.34
CA ASP A 394 -1.70 32.96 12.77
C ASP A 394 -0.36 32.31 13.14
N SER A 395 0.61 33.12 13.58
CA SER A 395 1.92 32.61 14.00
C SER A 395 1.88 32.03 15.42
N ARG A 396 2.26 30.76 15.58
CA ARG A 396 2.42 30.10 16.88
C ARG A 396 3.86 30.10 17.38
N VAL A 397 4.82 30.11 16.47
CA VAL A 397 6.25 30.21 16.79
C VAL A 397 6.87 31.23 15.84
N THR A 398 7.64 32.15 16.38
CA THR A 398 8.40 33.14 15.59
C THR A 398 9.85 33.13 16.03
N THR A 399 10.75 33.01 15.07
CA THR A 399 12.21 33.11 15.28
C THR A 399 12.75 34.26 14.44
N THR A 400 13.64 35.05 15.03
CA THR A 400 14.26 36.21 14.36
C THR A 400 15.69 35.87 13.95
N ILE A 401 16.07 36.23 12.74
CA ILE A 401 17.41 36.09 12.16
C ILE A 401 17.92 37.50 11.92
N LYS A 402 18.99 37.89 12.62
CA LYS A 402 19.65 39.19 12.44
C LYS A 402 20.97 38.97 11.71
N ALA A 403 21.04 39.36 10.45
CA ALA A 403 22.30 39.37 9.73
C ALA A 403 23.05 40.67 10.02
N GLY A 404 24.38 40.61 10.16
CA GLY A 404 25.23 41.75 10.51
C GLY A 404 25.24 42.90 9.49
N ASN A 405 24.66 42.69 8.31
CA ASN A 405 24.58 43.62 7.18
C ASN A 405 23.31 44.50 7.16
N GLY A 406 22.54 44.56 8.25
CA GLY A 406 21.31 45.35 8.35
C GLY A 406 20.05 44.62 7.87
N MET A 407 20.15 43.37 7.41
CA MET A 407 19.01 42.52 7.09
C MET A 407 18.45 41.83 8.33
N THR A 408 17.14 41.99 8.57
CA THR A 408 16.41 41.26 9.60
C THR A 408 15.35 40.39 8.95
N ALA A 409 15.33 39.10 9.28
CA ALA A 409 14.31 38.18 8.81
C ALA A 409 13.56 37.53 9.98
N TRP A 410 12.27 37.27 9.80
CA TRP A 410 11.44 36.53 10.74
C TRP A 410 10.94 35.25 10.07
N ILE A 411 11.18 34.11 10.71
CA ILE A 411 10.59 32.82 10.36
C ILE A 411 9.42 32.60 11.30
N ARG A 412 8.22 32.66 10.75
CA ARG A 412 6.96 32.42 11.46
C ARG A 412 6.39 31.07 11.04
N LEU A 413 5.97 30.28 12.01
CA LEU A 413 5.33 29.00 11.79
C LEU A 413 3.90 29.05 12.34
N GLY A 414 2.99 28.48 11.57
CA GLY A 414 1.57 28.38 11.90
C GLY A 414 1.30 27.31 12.96
N PRO A 415 0.04 26.93 13.19
CA PRO A 415 -0.27 25.78 14.03
C PRO A 415 0.30 24.48 13.44
N ARG A 416 0.59 23.49 14.29
CA ARG A 416 1.02 22.17 13.81
C ARG A 416 -0.15 21.47 13.12
N SER A 417 0.12 20.76 12.02
CA SER A 417 -0.89 20.03 11.26
C SER A 417 -1.58 18.92 12.07
N ASN A 418 -0.97 18.50 13.19
CA ASN A 418 -1.53 17.54 14.14
C ASN A 418 -2.29 18.19 15.32
N GLY A 419 -2.40 19.52 15.37
CA GLY A 419 -3.10 20.27 16.42
C GLY A 419 -2.38 20.35 17.77
N GLU A 420 -1.20 19.75 17.93
CA GLU A 420 -0.43 19.82 19.16
C GLU A 420 0.35 21.13 19.27
N ALA A 421 0.68 21.54 20.50
CA ALA A 421 1.62 22.63 20.74
C ALA A 421 3.06 22.23 20.34
N TYR A 422 3.89 23.22 20.02
CA TYR A 422 5.32 23.02 19.82
C TYR A 422 6.02 22.75 21.16
N SER A 423 6.89 21.74 21.20
CA SER A 423 7.67 21.43 22.38
C SER A 423 8.82 22.42 22.57
N LYS A 424 9.30 22.56 23.81
CA LYS A 424 10.48 23.40 24.12
C LYS A 424 11.72 22.98 23.31
N GLN A 425 11.88 21.67 23.09
CA GLN A 425 13.02 21.13 22.32
C GLN A 425 12.92 21.47 20.82
N GLN A 426 11.69 21.52 20.27
CA GLN A 426 11.44 21.92 18.88
C GLN A 426 11.75 23.40 18.66
N ILE A 427 11.32 24.26 19.59
CA ILE A 427 11.59 25.70 19.54
C ILE A 427 13.10 25.98 19.67
N ALA A 428 13.79 25.27 20.58
CA ALA A 428 15.23 25.42 20.74
C ALA A 428 15.99 25.09 19.45
N GLN A 429 15.62 24.01 18.75
CA GLN A 429 16.31 23.64 17.51
C GLN A 429 16.00 24.58 16.34
N LEU A 430 14.79 25.12 16.26
CA LEU A 430 14.46 26.18 15.32
C LEU A 430 15.37 27.39 15.51
N ARG A 431 15.62 27.74 16.77
CA ARG A 431 16.53 28.82 17.13
C ARG A 431 17.97 28.51 16.75
N ASP A 432 18.47 27.32 17.09
CA ASP A 432 19.84 26.91 16.72
C ASP A 432 20.07 26.95 15.20
N ALA A 433 19.08 26.51 14.41
CA ALA A 433 19.17 26.55 12.95
C ALA A 433 19.08 27.98 12.39
N ALA A 434 18.26 28.84 12.99
CA ALA A 434 18.18 30.25 12.63
C ALA A 434 19.47 31.01 12.96
N ASP A 435 20.11 30.71 14.09
CA ASP A 435 21.37 31.29 14.51
C ASP A 435 22.51 30.87 13.55
N ALA A 436 22.55 29.58 13.14
CA ALA A 436 23.50 29.11 12.14
C ALA A 436 23.34 29.81 10.77
N VAL A 437 22.10 30.13 10.37
CA VAL A 437 21.85 30.92 9.16
C VAL A 437 22.25 32.39 9.36
N ALA A 438 22.03 32.96 10.54
CA ALA A 438 22.43 34.33 10.87
C ALA A 438 23.95 34.53 10.78
N GLU A 439 24.73 33.58 11.30
CA GLU A 439 26.21 33.58 11.20
C GLU A 439 26.67 33.62 9.74
N VAL A 440 26.12 32.73 8.90
CA VAL A 440 26.50 32.64 7.49
C VAL A 440 26.10 33.89 6.71
N LEU A 441 24.96 34.51 7.04
CA LEU A 441 24.53 35.76 6.42
C LEU A 441 25.35 36.97 6.88
N ALA A 442 25.94 36.93 8.08
CA ALA A 442 26.81 37.98 8.60
C ALA A 442 28.21 37.96 7.95
N GLU A 443 28.69 36.79 7.53
CA GLU A 443 29.99 36.63 6.84
C GLU A 443 29.94 37.02 5.35
N GLN A 444 28.76 37.24 4.77
CA GLN A 444 28.62 37.68 3.38
C GLN A 444 28.86 39.20 3.26
N PRO A 445 29.77 39.65 2.38
CA PRO A 445 30.01 41.07 2.17
C PRO A 445 28.74 41.75 1.66
N SER A 446 28.39 42.89 2.26
CA SER A 446 27.28 43.74 1.85
C SER A 446 27.56 44.32 0.47
N GLY A 447 27.09 43.66 -0.58
CA GLY A 447 26.98 44.25 -1.92
C GLY A 447 27.17 43.29 -3.09
N ALA A 448 26.04 42.95 -3.73
CA ALA A 448 25.80 43.26 -5.14
C ALA A 448 24.28 43.39 -5.36
#